data_AF-A0A7S3N612-F1
#
_entry.id   AF-A0A7S3N612-F1
#
_cell.length_a   1.000
_cell.length_b   1.000
_cell.length_c   1.000
_cell.angle_alpha   90.00
_cell.angle_beta   90.00
_cell.angle_gamma   90.00
#
_symmetry.space_group_name_H-M   'P 1'
#
loop_
_entity.id
_entity.type
_entity.pdbx_description
1 polymer ?
#
loop_
_entity_poly.entity_id
_entity_poly.type
_entity_poly.pdbx_seq_one_letter_code
_entity_poly.pdbx_strand_id
1 'polypeptide(L)'
;KMKAIILILMIVMSTYAQQEVEVAPKDIAQFIQGFLKGALGQDFGNIEACMTNADGIIHDVGNLINAFQGKIDWMKAVLAIGALLTDIPGAISNCKDLPKAIVDTFKSWGSKIKNPFTIVRIVANATLHYLGRITGDAKGFVDNWKANNFMQSGVSLGDIPYVLFNKCEIEETPVQTVQEILVSE
;
A
#
# COMPACT_ATOMS: atom_id res chain seq x y z
N LYS A 1 -22.85 -8.73 45.93
CA LYS A 1 -21.55 -8.15 45.46
C LYS A 1 -21.02 -8.84 44.19
N MET A 2 -21.12 -10.17 44.03
CA MET A 2 -20.72 -10.88 42.79
C MET A 2 -21.55 -10.54 41.53
N LYS A 3 -22.86 -10.28 41.67
CA LYS A 3 -23.75 -9.96 40.52
C LYS A 3 -23.43 -8.62 39.83
N ALA A 4 -22.84 -7.66 40.56
CA ALA A 4 -22.47 -6.35 40.02
C ALA A 4 -21.19 -6.40 39.17
N ILE A 5 -20.27 -7.32 39.48
CA ILE A 5 -19.00 -7.49 38.76
C ILE A 5 -19.22 -8.14 37.38
N ILE A 6 -20.16 -9.08 37.29
CA ILE A 6 -20.52 -9.75 36.02
C ILE A 6 -21.19 -8.78 35.03
N LEU A 7 -21.98 -7.81 35.52
CA LEU A 7 -22.64 -6.82 34.67
C LEU A 7 -21.64 -5.82 34.06
N ILE A 8 -20.61 -5.43 34.81
CA ILE A 8 -19.55 -4.52 34.32
C ILE A 8 -18.71 -5.20 33.22
N LEU A 9 -18.42 -6.50 33.36
CA LEU A 9 -17.70 -7.27 32.34
C LEU A 9 -18.47 -7.40 31.01
N MET A 10 -19.80 -7.49 31.04
CA MET A 10 -20.60 -7.57 29.81
C MET A 10 -20.71 -6.22 29.07
N ILE A 11 -20.70 -5.08 29.77
CA ILE A 11 -20.73 -3.76 29.13
C ILE A 11 -19.41 -3.46 28.39
N VAL A 12 -18.27 -3.93 28.91
CA VAL A 12 -16.96 -3.71 28.27
C VAL A 12 -16.75 -4.61 27.04
N MET A 13 -17.40 -5.78 26.96
CA MET A 13 -17.30 -6.65 25.78
C MET A 13 -18.13 -6.19 24.58
N SER A 14 -19.19 -5.40 24.80
CA SER A 14 -20.03 -4.87 23.70
C SER A 14 -19.37 -3.76 22.88
N THR A 15 -18.31 -3.12 23.39
CA THR A 15 -17.56 -2.09 22.68
C THR A 15 -16.50 -2.61 21.70
N TYR A 16 -16.33 -3.93 21.57
CA TYR A 16 -15.46 -4.54 20.53
C TYR A 16 -16.23 -4.96 19.28
N ALA A 17 -17.45 -4.45 19.06
CA ALA A 17 -18.03 -4.48 17.73
C ALA A 17 -17.06 -3.75 16.79
N GLN A 18 -16.54 -4.46 15.78
CA GLN A 18 -15.70 -3.88 14.74
C GLN A 18 -16.35 -2.58 14.25
N GLN A 19 -15.74 -1.44 14.56
CA GLN A 19 -16.17 -0.17 14.05
C GLN A 19 -15.99 -0.24 12.53
N GLU A 20 -17.08 -0.45 11.79
CA GLU A 20 -17.08 -0.31 10.35
C GLU A 20 -16.71 1.14 10.06
N VAL A 21 -15.55 1.34 9.45
CA VAL A 21 -15.12 2.67 9.01
C VAL A 21 -16.07 3.05 7.89
N GLU A 22 -16.98 3.99 8.14
CA GLU A 22 -17.81 4.59 7.09
C GLU A 22 -16.91 5.47 6.23
N VAL A 23 -16.75 5.11 4.96
CA VAL A 23 -15.83 5.79 4.02
C VAL A 23 -16.65 6.59 3.02
N ALA A 24 -16.49 7.91 3.03
CA ALA A 24 -17.11 8.80 2.05
C ALA A 24 -16.22 8.96 0.80
N PRO A 25 -16.76 9.41 -0.36
CA PRO A 25 -15.97 9.64 -1.57
C PRO A 25 -14.76 10.57 -1.36
N LYS A 26 -14.94 11.62 -0.55
CA LYS A 26 -13.87 12.55 -0.16
C LYS A 26 -12.71 11.85 0.56
N ASP A 27 -13.00 10.83 1.35
CA ASP A 27 -12.00 10.08 2.11
C ASP A 27 -11.09 9.28 1.17
N ILE A 28 -11.67 8.69 0.12
CA ILE A 28 -10.90 8.02 -0.93
C ILE A 28 -10.06 9.01 -1.73
N ALA A 29 -10.60 10.20 -2.02
CA ALA A 29 -9.81 11.25 -2.67
C ALA A 29 -8.59 11.66 -1.83
N GLN A 30 -8.78 11.85 -0.52
CA GLN A 30 -7.68 12.13 0.41
C GLN A 30 -6.66 10.98 0.44
N PHE A 31 -7.13 9.74 0.49
CA PHE A 31 -6.26 8.58 0.45
C PHE A 31 -5.41 8.51 -0.82
N ILE A 32 -6.02 8.68 -2.01
CA ILE A 32 -5.28 8.65 -3.28
C ILE A 32 -4.28 9.81 -3.37
N GLN A 33 -4.64 11.02 -2.94
CA GLN A 33 -3.69 12.15 -2.85
C GLN A 33 -2.50 11.81 -1.97
N GLY A 34 -2.77 11.25 -0.79
CA GLY A 34 -1.74 10.81 0.14
C GLY A 34 -0.85 9.76 -0.49
N PHE A 35 -1.45 8.77 -1.15
CA PHE A 35 -0.74 7.71 -1.84
C PHE A 35 0.20 8.24 -2.92
N LEU A 36 -0.30 9.14 -3.79
CA LEU A 36 0.52 9.79 -4.81
C LEU A 36 1.66 10.61 -4.19
N LYS A 37 1.40 11.29 -3.07
CA LYS A 37 2.41 12.04 -2.32
C LYS A 37 3.48 11.14 -1.72
N GLY A 38 3.12 10.02 -1.11
CA GLY A 38 4.06 9.03 -0.58
C GLY A 38 4.89 8.38 -1.69
N ALA A 39 4.23 8.00 -2.79
CA ALA A 39 4.84 7.27 -3.90
C ALA A 39 5.77 8.13 -4.76
N LEU A 40 5.42 9.40 -4.98
CA LEU A 40 6.06 10.27 -5.97
C LEU A 40 6.66 11.54 -5.37
N GLY A 41 6.42 11.82 -4.09
CA GLY A 41 6.89 13.03 -3.42
C GLY A 41 6.22 14.32 -3.89
N GLN A 42 5.10 14.23 -4.61
CA GLN A 42 4.39 15.37 -5.22
C GLN A 42 2.98 15.50 -4.66
N ASP A 43 2.55 16.75 -4.46
CA ASP A 43 1.16 17.07 -4.11
C ASP A 43 0.39 17.41 -5.40
N PHE A 44 -0.70 16.70 -5.64
CA PHE A 44 -1.52 16.83 -6.85
C PHE A 44 -2.80 17.65 -6.62
N GLY A 45 -2.92 18.29 -5.46
CA GLY A 45 -4.07 19.13 -5.12
C GLY A 45 -5.38 18.33 -5.01
N ASN A 46 -6.51 19.03 -5.06
CA ASN A 46 -7.81 18.40 -4.89
C ASN A 46 -8.26 17.60 -6.13
N ILE A 47 -8.38 16.27 -6.01
CA ILE A 47 -8.82 15.37 -7.09
C ILE A 47 -10.27 14.90 -6.92
N GLU A 48 -10.95 15.25 -5.82
CA GLU A 48 -12.31 14.78 -5.49
C GLU A 48 -13.30 15.02 -6.63
N ALA A 49 -13.24 16.19 -7.26
CA ALA A 49 -14.17 16.60 -8.32
C ALA A 49 -13.97 15.85 -9.65
N CYS A 50 -12.84 15.17 -9.84
CA CYS A 50 -12.51 14.48 -11.10
C CYS A 50 -12.34 12.97 -10.92
N MET A 51 -12.57 12.45 -9.72
CA MET A 51 -12.48 11.01 -9.47
C MET A 51 -13.71 10.25 -9.97
N THR A 52 -13.48 9.02 -10.40
CA THR A 52 -14.50 8.03 -10.72
C THR A 52 -14.15 6.70 -10.06
N ASN A 53 -15.13 5.78 -9.95
CA ASN A 53 -14.89 4.39 -9.55
C ASN A 53 -14.16 4.21 -8.20
N ALA A 54 -14.56 4.96 -7.16
CA ALA A 54 -13.96 4.88 -5.82
C ALA A 54 -14.15 3.52 -5.13
N ASP A 55 -15.18 2.74 -5.51
CA ASP A 55 -15.52 1.47 -4.88
C ASP A 55 -14.43 0.41 -5.03
N GLY A 56 -13.74 0.36 -6.18
CA GLY A 56 -12.61 -0.56 -6.40
C GLY A 56 -11.45 -0.27 -5.44
N ILE A 57 -11.18 1.01 -5.21
CA ILE A 57 -10.13 1.46 -4.29
C ILE A 57 -10.45 1.07 -2.85
N ILE A 58 -11.71 1.18 -2.41
CA ILE A 58 -12.15 0.74 -1.07
C ILE A 58 -11.86 -0.75 -0.88
N HIS A 59 -12.22 -1.57 -1.87
CA HIS A 59 -11.97 -3.01 -1.83
C HIS A 59 -10.47 -3.32 -1.73
N ASP A 60 -9.64 -2.68 -2.55
CA ASP A 60 -8.19 -2.87 -2.55
C ASP A 60 -7.53 -2.44 -1.24
N VAL A 61 -7.99 -1.32 -0.66
CA VAL A 61 -7.56 -0.88 0.66
C VAL A 61 -7.92 -1.91 1.74
N GLY A 62 -9.13 -2.47 1.71
CA GLY A 62 -9.53 -3.54 2.63
C GLY A 62 -8.59 -4.75 2.55
N ASN A 63 -8.23 -5.16 1.34
CA ASN A 63 -7.27 -6.25 1.12
C ASN A 63 -5.88 -5.93 1.66
N LEU A 64 -5.41 -4.70 1.48
CA LEU A 64 -4.13 -4.25 2.00
C LEU A 64 -4.12 -4.17 3.53
N ILE A 65 -5.20 -3.70 4.15
CA ILE A 65 -5.32 -3.69 5.61
C ILE A 65 -5.20 -5.12 6.14
N ASN A 66 -5.88 -6.07 5.50
CA ASN A 66 -5.79 -7.48 5.88
C ASN A 66 -4.37 -8.04 5.67
N ALA A 67 -3.69 -7.67 4.58
CA ALA A 67 -2.33 -8.10 4.28
C ALA A 67 -1.28 -7.56 5.27
N PHE A 68 -1.52 -6.39 5.87
CA PHE A 68 -0.60 -5.76 6.82
C PHE A 68 -0.93 -6.03 8.29
N GLN A 69 -2.02 -6.74 8.59
CA GLN A 69 -2.35 -7.13 9.96
C GLN A 69 -1.60 -8.41 10.38
N GLY A 70 -1.02 -8.36 11.58
CA GLY A 70 -0.30 -9.50 12.14
C GLY A 70 1.04 -9.77 11.46
N LYS A 71 1.31 -11.02 11.10
CA LYS A 71 2.53 -11.39 10.38
C LYS A 71 2.38 -11.05 8.90
N ILE A 72 3.11 -10.05 8.44
CA ILE A 72 3.05 -9.55 7.06
C ILE A 72 3.60 -10.62 6.10
N ASP A 73 2.75 -11.03 5.15
CA ASP A 73 3.15 -11.79 3.96
C ASP A 73 3.49 -10.79 2.85
N TRP A 74 4.77 -10.46 2.73
CA TRP A 74 5.23 -9.44 1.78
C TRP A 74 4.88 -9.75 0.34
N MET A 75 4.81 -11.02 -0.06
CA MET A 75 4.41 -11.38 -1.43
C MET A 75 2.94 -11.02 -1.67
N LYS A 76 2.05 -11.37 -0.74
CA LYS A 76 0.63 -10.99 -0.85
C LYS A 76 0.44 -9.48 -0.79
N ALA A 77 1.17 -8.79 0.10
CA ALA A 77 1.12 -7.34 0.20
C ALA A 77 1.55 -6.66 -1.11
N VAL A 78 2.64 -7.11 -1.74
CA VAL A 78 3.11 -6.56 -3.02
C VAL A 78 2.10 -6.80 -4.14
N LEU A 79 1.46 -7.98 -4.19
CA LEU A 79 0.41 -8.26 -5.17
C LEU A 79 -0.81 -7.35 -4.96
N ALA A 80 -1.24 -7.14 -3.71
CA ALA A 80 -2.33 -6.23 -3.39
C ALA A 80 -1.99 -4.76 -3.73
N ILE A 81 -0.73 -4.33 -3.50
CA ILE A 81 -0.24 -3.02 -3.97
C ILE A 81 -0.32 -2.95 -5.50
N GLY A 82 0.04 -4.02 -6.21
CA GLY A 82 -0.05 -4.08 -7.67
C GLY A 82 -1.45 -3.91 -8.23
N ALA A 83 -2.47 -4.47 -7.54
CA ALA A 83 -3.88 -4.22 -7.88
C ALA A 83 -4.23 -2.74 -7.73
N LEU A 84 -3.91 -2.16 -6.57
CA LEU A 84 -4.16 -0.74 -6.30
C LEU A 84 -3.45 0.19 -7.31
N LEU A 85 -2.20 -0.11 -7.68
CA LEU A 85 -1.46 0.64 -8.70
C LEU A 85 -2.11 0.57 -10.10
N THR A 86 -2.90 -0.47 -10.37
CA THR A 86 -3.65 -0.63 -11.61
C THR A 86 -4.96 0.17 -11.58
N ASP A 87 -5.60 0.24 -10.41
CA ASP A 87 -6.91 0.87 -10.24
C ASP A 87 -6.83 2.40 -10.11
N ILE A 88 -5.81 2.93 -9.42
CA ILE A 88 -5.64 4.37 -9.21
C ILE A 88 -5.65 5.18 -10.52
N PRO A 89 -4.87 4.82 -11.57
CA PRO A 89 -4.92 5.53 -12.86
C PRO A 89 -6.33 5.58 -13.47
N GLY A 90 -7.12 4.52 -13.31
CA GLY A 90 -8.51 4.50 -13.76
C GLY A 90 -9.39 5.46 -12.97
N ALA A 91 -9.24 5.46 -11.64
CA ALA A 91 -10.01 6.30 -10.72
C ALA A 91 -9.77 7.81 -10.91
N ILE A 92 -8.61 8.20 -11.43
CA ILE A 92 -8.23 9.60 -11.63
C ILE A 92 -8.15 10.01 -13.11
N SER A 93 -8.64 9.16 -14.02
CA SER A 93 -8.51 9.35 -15.46
C SER A 93 -9.17 10.63 -16.01
N ASN A 94 -10.17 11.18 -15.31
CA ASN A 94 -10.86 12.42 -15.69
C ASN A 94 -10.20 13.70 -15.13
N CYS A 95 -9.11 13.56 -14.38
CA CYS A 95 -8.38 14.70 -13.83
C CYS A 95 -7.42 15.28 -14.88
N LYS A 96 -7.73 16.50 -15.36
CA LYS A 96 -7.04 17.11 -16.52
C LYS A 96 -5.56 17.41 -16.29
N ASP A 97 -5.15 17.58 -15.04
CA ASP A 97 -3.80 18.01 -14.67
C ASP A 97 -2.92 16.87 -14.17
N LEU A 98 -3.34 15.62 -14.35
CA LEU A 98 -2.57 14.48 -13.90
C LEU A 98 -1.40 14.19 -14.85
N PRO A 99 -0.14 14.28 -14.37
CA PRO A 99 1.00 14.06 -15.23
C PRO A 99 0.98 12.64 -15.80
N LYS A 100 1.17 12.52 -17.12
CA LYS A 100 1.37 11.22 -17.79
C LYS A 100 2.44 10.38 -17.10
N ALA A 101 3.44 11.04 -16.51
CA ALA A 101 4.48 10.41 -15.71
C ALA A 101 3.95 9.51 -14.60
N ILE A 102 2.83 9.84 -13.93
CA ILE A 102 2.25 8.98 -12.88
C ILE A 102 1.83 7.63 -13.47
N VAL A 103 1.05 7.68 -14.56
CA VAL A 103 0.54 6.48 -15.23
C VAL A 103 1.71 5.62 -15.72
N ASP A 104 2.74 6.25 -16.27
CA ASP A 104 3.94 5.56 -16.74
C ASP A 104 4.73 4.92 -15.58
N THR A 105 4.87 5.61 -14.44
CA THR A 105 5.51 5.08 -13.24
C THR A 105 4.75 3.86 -12.70
N PHE A 106 3.43 3.96 -12.55
CA PHE A 106 2.63 2.85 -12.01
C PHE A 106 2.59 1.66 -12.96
N LYS A 107 2.54 1.92 -14.28
CA LYS A 107 2.66 0.87 -15.29
C LYS A 107 4.03 0.19 -15.22
N SER A 108 5.11 0.95 -15.03
CA SER A 108 6.46 0.42 -14.84
C SER A 108 6.53 -0.47 -13.60
N TRP A 109 6.07 0.01 -12.44
CA TRP A 109 6.03 -0.77 -11.21
C TRP A 109 5.17 -2.04 -11.36
N GLY A 110 3.97 -1.91 -11.91
CA GLY A 110 3.07 -3.03 -12.19
C GLY A 110 3.68 -4.07 -13.15
N SER A 111 4.52 -3.65 -14.10
CA SER A 111 5.23 -4.60 -14.97
C SER A 111 6.28 -5.43 -14.22
N LYS A 112 6.97 -4.84 -13.23
CA LYS A 112 7.94 -5.55 -12.37
C LYS A 112 7.27 -6.61 -11.51
N ILE A 113 6.04 -6.34 -11.07
CA ILE A 113 5.20 -7.28 -10.29
C ILE A 113 4.82 -8.52 -11.12
N LYS A 114 4.86 -8.46 -12.46
CA LYS A 114 4.54 -9.64 -13.28
C LYS A 114 5.67 -10.66 -13.36
N ASN A 115 6.90 -10.29 -12.99
CA ASN A 115 8.04 -11.20 -12.98
C ASN A 115 8.30 -11.72 -11.54
N PRO A 116 8.07 -13.02 -11.27
CA PRO A 116 8.20 -13.56 -9.93
C PRO A 116 9.63 -13.47 -9.38
N PHE A 117 10.65 -13.62 -10.23
CA PHE A 117 12.06 -13.50 -9.80
C PHE A 117 12.40 -12.05 -9.44
N THR A 118 11.91 -11.08 -10.22
CA THR A 118 12.10 -9.66 -9.94
C THR A 118 11.48 -9.29 -8.59
N ILE A 119 10.24 -9.72 -8.31
CA ILE A 119 9.60 -9.42 -7.02
C ILE A 119 10.37 -10.04 -5.85
N VAL A 120 10.74 -11.32 -5.94
CA VAL A 120 11.46 -11.99 -4.85
C VAL A 120 12.75 -11.24 -4.52
N ARG A 121 13.49 -10.80 -5.55
CA ARG A 121 14.70 -10.00 -5.38
C ARG A 121 14.43 -8.64 -4.73
N ILE A 122 13.41 -7.92 -5.21
CA ILE A 122 12.99 -6.63 -4.64
C ILE A 122 12.60 -6.77 -3.17
N VAL A 123 11.75 -7.75 -2.85
CA VAL A 123 11.29 -8.00 -1.47
C VAL A 123 12.45 -8.41 -0.57
N ALA A 124 13.37 -9.25 -1.06
CA ALA A 124 14.57 -9.62 -0.31
C ALA A 124 15.43 -8.39 0.01
N ASN A 125 15.72 -7.54 -0.99
CA ASN A 125 16.48 -6.30 -0.79
C ASN A 125 15.77 -5.33 0.17
N ALA A 126 14.45 -5.17 0.02
CA ALA A 126 13.66 -4.31 0.90
C ALA A 126 13.69 -4.82 2.34
N THR A 127 13.63 -6.14 2.53
CA THR A 127 13.72 -6.77 3.86
C THR A 127 15.12 -6.65 4.45
N LEU A 128 16.18 -6.70 3.64
CA LEU A 128 17.56 -6.57 4.14
C LEU A 128 17.92 -5.12 4.51
N HIS A 129 17.45 -4.14 3.73
CA HIS A 129 17.93 -2.76 3.84
C HIS A 129 16.89 -1.78 4.40
N TYR A 130 15.60 -2.09 4.28
CA TYR A 130 14.52 -1.15 4.55
C TYR A 130 13.39 -1.73 5.40
N LEU A 131 13.57 -2.91 6.03
CA LEU A 131 12.51 -3.60 6.77
C LEU A 131 11.82 -2.70 7.81
N GLY A 132 12.60 -1.95 8.60
CA GLY A 132 12.04 -1.05 9.61
C GLY A 132 11.16 0.05 9.02
N ARG A 133 11.53 0.57 7.84
CA ARG A 133 10.75 1.58 7.12
C ARG A 133 9.47 0.98 6.57
N ILE A 134 9.55 -0.08 5.76
CA ILE A 134 8.36 -0.68 5.14
C ILE A 134 7.38 -1.27 6.17
N THR A 135 7.86 -1.81 7.30
CA THR A 135 6.99 -2.27 8.40
C THR A 135 6.37 -1.09 9.17
N GLY A 136 7.14 -0.02 9.39
CA GLY A 136 6.64 1.22 9.97
C GLY A 136 5.56 1.86 9.11
N ASP A 137 5.76 1.90 7.80
CA ASP A 137 4.81 2.42 6.82
C ASP A 137 3.56 1.54 6.72
N ALA A 138 3.71 0.21 6.69
CA ALA A 138 2.58 -0.72 6.72
C ALA A 138 1.71 -0.51 7.99
N LYS A 139 2.36 -0.37 9.15
CA LYS A 139 1.68 -0.04 10.41
C LYS A 139 1.02 1.34 10.34
N GLY A 140 1.74 2.35 9.85
CA GLY A 140 1.24 3.71 9.68
C GLY A 140 0.01 3.76 8.79
N PHE A 141 0.00 3.02 7.68
CA PHE A 141 -1.15 2.91 6.79
C PHE A 141 -2.38 2.37 7.54
N VAL A 142 -2.25 1.24 8.25
CA VAL A 142 -3.36 0.62 9.00
C VAL A 142 -3.85 1.50 10.15
N ASP A 143 -2.93 2.07 10.94
CA ASP A 143 -3.27 2.90 12.10
C ASP A 143 -3.98 4.19 11.65
N ASN A 144 -3.45 4.87 10.63
CA ASN A 144 -4.07 6.08 10.10
C ASN A 144 -5.43 5.81 9.45
N TRP A 145 -5.59 4.68 8.75
CA TRP A 145 -6.88 4.30 8.18
C TRP A 145 -7.95 4.14 9.27
N LYS A 146 -7.62 3.39 10.34
CA LYS A 146 -8.53 3.18 11.49
C LYS A 146 -8.82 4.47 12.26
N ALA A 147 -7.92 5.44 12.21
CA ALA A 147 -8.09 6.76 12.81
C ALA A 147 -8.80 7.77 11.87
N ASN A 148 -9.32 7.34 10.72
CA ASN A 148 -9.92 8.21 9.68
C ASN A 148 -8.96 9.29 9.15
N ASN A 149 -7.65 9.08 9.26
CA ASN A 149 -6.62 9.96 8.70
C ASN A 149 -6.21 9.48 7.31
N PHE A 150 -7.16 9.52 6.37
CA PHE A 150 -7.04 8.88 5.06
C PHE A 150 -5.87 9.41 4.22
N MET A 151 -5.61 10.72 4.25
CA MET A 151 -4.44 11.32 3.61
C MET A 151 -3.13 10.72 4.14
N GLN A 152 -2.94 10.69 5.46
CA GLN A 152 -1.71 10.14 6.02
C GLN A 152 -1.60 8.63 5.83
N SER A 153 -2.74 7.92 5.85
CA SER A 153 -2.81 6.50 5.51
C SER A 153 -2.30 6.26 4.08
N GLY A 154 -2.77 7.08 3.13
CA GLY A 154 -2.27 7.11 1.77
C GLY A 154 -0.76 7.36 1.70
N VAL A 155 -0.25 8.39 2.40
CA VAL A 155 1.19 8.72 2.42
C VAL A 155 2.02 7.53 2.89
N SER A 156 1.65 6.91 4.00
CA SER A 156 2.34 5.72 4.50
C SER A 156 2.32 4.57 3.50
N LEU A 157 1.15 4.27 2.91
CA LEU A 157 1.08 3.21 1.92
C LEU A 157 1.89 3.51 0.65
N GLY A 158 1.85 4.75 0.17
CA GLY A 158 2.52 5.18 -1.06
C GLY A 158 4.03 5.09 -0.98
N ASP A 159 4.62 5.26 0.21
CA ASP A 159 6.08 5.14 0.38
C ASP A 159 6.57 3.69 0.17
N ILE A 160 5.72 2.69 0.43
CA ILE A 160 6.07 1.27 0.27
C ILE A 160 6.46 0.93 -1.19
N PRO A 161 5.61 1.16 -2.22
CA PRO A 161 6.01 0.92 -3.60
C PRO A 161 7.19 1.81 -4.04
N TYR A 162 7.34 3.02 -3.50
CA TYR A 162 8.55 3.83 -3.76
C TYR A 162 9.82 3.11 -3.27
N VAL A 163 9.84 2.61 -2.04
CA VAL A 163 10.97 1.85 -1.50
C VAL A 163 11.21 0.58 -2.31
N LEU A 164 10.16 -0.19 -2.58
CA LEU A 164 10.26 -1.45 -3.32
C LEU A 164 10.81 -1.25 -4.73
N PHE A 165 10.24 -0.33 -5.51
CA PHE A 165 10.50 -0.26 -6.94
C PHE A 165 11.53 0.78 -7.36
N ASN A 166 11.87 1.75 -6.48
CA ASN A 166 12.87 2.79 -6.79
C ASN A 166 14.12 2.71 -5.91
N LYS A 167 14.06 2.09 -4.72
CA LYS A 167 15.24 1.95 -3.84
C LYS A 167 15.83 0.55 -3.83
N CYS A 168 15.01 -0.47 -4.10
CA CYS A 168 15.42 -1.87 -4.04
C CYS A 168 15.57 -2.53 -5.41
N GLU A 169 15.26 -1.79 -6.49
CA GLU A 169 15.62 -2.20 -7.83
C GLU A 169 17.15 -2.17 -7.96
N ILE A 170 17.73 -3.34 -8.23
CA ILE A 170 19.13 -3.42 -8.62
C ILE A 170 19.14 -3.22 -10.13
N GLU A 171 19.96 -2.29 -10.64
CA GLU A 171 20.29 -2.26 -12.07
C GLU A 171 20.67 -3.70 -12.47
N GLU A 172 20.07 -4.21 -13.54
CA GLU A 172 20.37 -5.55 -14.02
C GLU A 172 21.87 -5.63 -14.33
N THR A 173 22.67 -6.11 -13.38
CA THR A 173 24.00 -6.59 -13.69
C THR A 173 23.80 -7.73 -14.69
N PRO A 174 24.39 -7.66 -15.89
CA PRO A 174 24.15 -8.64 -16.94
C PRO A 174 24.36 -10.05 -16.37
N VAL A 175 23.40 -10.94 -16.66
CA VAL A 175 23.22 -12.31 -16.14
C VAL A 175 24.46 -13.21 -16.27
N GLN A 176 25.53 -12.75 -16.93
CA GLN A 176 26.74 -13.51 -17.23
C GLN A 176 27.58 -13.91 -16.02
N THR A 177 27.42 -13.32 -14.84
CA THR A 177 28.29 -13.63 -13.67
C THR A 177 27.74 -14.65 -12.68
N VAL A 178 26.47 -15.08 -12.78
CA VAL A 178 25.92 -16.07 -11.82
C VAL A 178 26.24 -17.51 -12.22
N GLN A 179 26.49 -17.75 -13.51
CA GLN A 179 26.74 -19.10 -14.01
C GLN A 179 28.17 -19.60 -13.74
N GLU A 180 29.14 -18.71 -13.51
CA GLU A 180 30.52 -19.09 -13.18
C GLU A 180 30.71 -19.51 -11.71
N ILE A 181 29.80 -19.13 -10.81
CA ILE A 181 29.92 -19.45 -9.38
C ILE A 181 29.35 -20.85 -9.04
N LEU A 182 28.46 -21.39 -9.89
CA LEU A 182 27.80 -22.68 -9.65
C LEU A 182 28.43 -23.87 -10.40
N VAL A 183 29.54 -23.65 -11.12
CA VAL A 183 30.23 -24.72 -11.89
C VAL A 183 31.68 -24.93 -11.39
N SER A 184 32.06 -24.31 -10.26
CA SER A 184 33.40 -24.45 -9.67
C SER A 184 33.42 -25.20 -8.32
N GLU A 185 32.53 -26.16 -8.12
CA GLU A 185 32.69 -27.21 -7.08
C GLU A 185 32.97 -28.56 -7.73
#